data_AF-A0A9Q6EKC1-F1
#
_entry.id   AF-A0A9Q6EKC1-F1
#
_cell.length_a   1.000
_cell.length_b   1.000
_cell.length_c   1.000
_cell.angle_alpha   90.00
_cell.angle_beta   90.00
_cell.angle_gamma   90.00
#
_symmetry.space_group_name_H-M   'P 1'
#
loop_
_entity.id
_entity.type
_entity.pdbx_description
1 polymer ?
#
loop_
_entity_poly.entity_id
_entity_poly.type
_entity_poly.pdbx_seq_one_letter_code
_entity_poly.pdbx_strand_id
1 'polypeptide(L)'
;MHQEEDSSCFYVRVPARVLGCLLAGEITIILFPGHGLVLTEAIQTYLIPEDLRMPNSEFYVLFKHPGRETIRILRHNELCPEIDTNND
;
A
#
# COMPACT_ATOMS: atom_id res chain seq x y z
N MET A 1 -15.28 -31.23 15.02
CA MET A 1 -14.61 -30.08 15.66
C MET A 1 -14.01 -29.25 14.53
N HIS A 2 -14.70 -28.19 14.11
CA HIS A 2 -14.16 -27.24 13.14
C HIS A 2 -13.18 -26.34 13.88
N GLN A 3 -11.91 -26.37 13.48
CA GLN A 3 -10.95 -25.35 13.86
C GLN A 3 -11.36 -24.07 13.15
N GLU A 4 -11.90 -23.11 13.90
CA GLU A 4 -11.93 -21.72 13.45
C GLU A 4 -10.46 -21.27 13.37
N GLU A 5 -9.95 -21.18 12.14
CA GLU A 5 -8.71 -20.46 11.86
C GLU A 5 -8.95 -19.01 12.26
N ASP A 6 -8.47 -18.64 13.45
CA ASP A 6 -8.28 -17.26 13.88
C ASP A 6 -7.33 -16.59 12.88
N SER A 7 -7.91 -16.12 11.77
CA SER A 7 -7.20 -15.44 10.70
C SER A 7 -6.86 -14.04 11.21
N SER A 8 -5.87 -13.98 12.10
CA SER A 8 -5.38 -12.73 12.66
C SER A 8 -5.10 -11.75 11.51
N CYS A 9 -5.93 -10.72 11.41
CA CYS A 9 -5.75 -9.69 10.40
C CYS A 9 -4.56 -8.83 10.83
N PHE A 10 -3.59 -8.68 9.92
CA PHE A 10 -2.43 -7.82 10.17
C PHE A 10 -2.24 -6.82 9.02
N TYR A 11 -1.57 -5.73 9.35
CA TYR A 11 -1.30 -4.65 8.42
C TYR A 11 0.16 -4.70 7.95
N VAL A 12 0.40 -4.39 6.67
CA VAL A 12 1.74 -4.33 6.09
C VAL A 12 1.90 -3.05 5.27
N ARG A 13 3.03 -2.38 5.47
CA ARG A 13 3.49 -1.30 4.59
C ARG A 13 4.29 -1.89 3.43
N VAL A 14 3.85 -1.62 2.22
CA VAL A 14 4.57 -2.00 1.00
C VAL A 14 5.08 -0.73 0.33
N PRO A 15 6.40 -0.59 0.12
CA PRO A 15 6.95 0.52 -0.65
C PRO A 15 6.37 0.54 -2.06
N ALA A 16 6.10 1.73 -2.56
CA ALA A 16 5.51 1.95 -3.86
C ALA A 16 6.11 3.16 -4.57
N ARG A 17 6.07 3.13 -5.90
CA ARG A 17 6.48 4.23 -6.76
C ARG A 17 5.47 4.43 -7.88
N VAL A 18 5.13 5.68 -8.18
CA VAL A 18 4.29 6.00 -9.34
C VAL A 18 5.01 5.63 -10.63
N LEU A 19 4.34 4.83 -11.48
CA LEU A 19 4.74 4.63 -12.87
C LEU A 19 4.15 5.73 -13.77
N GLY A 20 2.85 5.99 -13.64
CA GLY A 20 2.14 7.02 -14.38
C GLY A 20 0.65 6.72 -14.58
N CYS A 21 -0.02 7.52 -15.41
CA CYS A 21 -1.46 7.34 -15.71
C CYS A 21 -1.63 6.53 -16.99
N LEU A 22 -1.72 5.20 -16.88
CA LEU A 22 -1.96 4.32 -18.03
C LEU A 22 -3.46 4.17 -18.36
N LEU A 23 -4.34 4.46 -17.41
CA LEU A 23 -5.79 4.41 -17.54
C LEU A 23 -6.43 5.70 -17.00
N ALA A 24 -7.60 6.06 -17.53
CA ALA A 24 -8.30 7.28 -17.12
C ALA A 24 -8.83 7.15 -15.68
N GLY A 25 -8.53 8.16 -14.85
CA GLY A 25 -8.96 8.18 -13.44
C GLY A 25 -8.10 7.32 -12.50
N GLU A 26 -7.10 6.61 -13.01
CA GLU A 26 -6.22 5.73 -12.25
C GLU A 26 -4.75 6.11 -12.42
N ILE A 27 -3.96 5.86 -11.39
CA ILE A 27 -2.51 5.93 -11.43
C ILE A 27 -2.00 4.51 -11.26
N THR A 28 -1.19 4.08 -12.23
CA THR A 28 -0.44 2.84 -12.12
C THR A 28 0.76 3.08 -11.21
N ILE A 29 0.87 2.25 -10.18
CA ILE A 29 1.99 2.24 -9.25
C ILE A 29 2.75 0.92 -9.38
N ILE A 30 4.01 0.95 -9.02
CA ILE A 30 4.86 -0.21 -8.82
C ILE A 30 4.94 -0.47 -7.33
N LEU A 31 4.60 -1.68 -6.89
CA LEU A 31 4.76 -2.16 -5.52
C LEU A 31 6.04 -2.98 -5.40
N PHE A 32 6.74 -2.80 -4.28
CA PHE A 32 7.97 -3.51 -3.93
C PHE A 32 7.78 -4.34 -2.65
N PRO A 33 7.08 -5.48 -2.70
CA PRO A 33 6.79 -6.31 -1.52
C PRO A 33 8.01 -7.07 -0.96
N GLY A 34 9.17 -6.99 -1.61
CA GLY A 34 10.41 -7.68 -1.23
C GLY A 34 10.72 -8.91 -2.10
N HIS A 35 11.78 -9.65 -1.75
CA HIS A 35 12.21 -10.88 -2.43
C HIS A 35 12.47 -10.75 -3.95
N GLY A 36 12.84 -9.55 -4.41
CA GLY A 36 13.05 -9.28 -5.84
C GLY A 36 11.75 -9.26 -6.67
N LEU A 37 10.59 -9.28 -6.03
CA LEU A 37 9.29 -9.19 -6.69
C LEU A 37 8.95 -7.72 -6.98
N VAL A 38 8.31 -7.52 -8.14
CA VAL A 38 7.79 -6.23 -8.61
C VAL A 38 6.37 -6.48 -9.10
N LEU A 39 5.40 -5.77 -8.53
CA LEU A 39 4.00 -5.86 -8.92
C LEU A 39 3.51 -4.50 -9.39
N THR A 40 2.60 -4.46 -10.36
CA THR A 40 1.95 -3.23 -10.81
C THR A 40 0.48 -3.25 -10.41
N GLU A 41 0.00 -2.16 -9.84
CA GLU A 41 -1.40 -2.01 -9.45
C GLU A 41 -1.95 -0.69 -9.98
N ALA A 42 -3.20 -0.68 -10.42
CA ALA A 42 -3.92 0.53 -10.76
C ALA A 42 -4.70 1.02 -9.53
N ILE A 43 -4.42 2.24 -9.09
CA ILE A 43 -5.09 2.85 -7.94
C ILE A 43 -5.87 4.06 -8.42
N GLN A 44 -7.09 4.20 -7.92
CA GLN A 44 -7.93 5.37 -8.21
C GLN A 44 -7.20 6.66 -7.78
N THR A 45 -7.11 7.61 -8.70
CA THR A 45 -6.37 8.89 -8.52
C THR A 45 -6.73 9.62 -7.22
N TYR A 46 -7.99 9.58 -6.80
CA TYR A 46 -8.45 10.26 -5.58
C TYR A 46 -7.92 9.65 -4.27
N LEU A 47 -7.45 8.40 -4.29
CA LEU A 47 -6.83 7.74 -3.14
C LEU A 47 -5.37 8.18 -2.94
N ILE A 48 -4.73 8.70 -3.99
CA ILE A 48 -3.35 9.18 -3.93
C ILE A 48 -3.36 10.70 -3.72
N PRO A 49 -2.70 11.22 -2.66
CA PRO A 49 -2.52 12.65 -2.46
C PRO A 49 -1.94 13.34 -3.69
N GLU A 50 -2.42 14.53 -4.02
CA GLU A 50 -2.10 15.22 -5.30
C GLU A 50 -0.59 15.39 -5.51
N ASP A 51 0.15 15.73 -4.47
CA ASP A 51 1.59 15.93 -4.50
C ASP A 51 2.39 14.62 -4.70
N LEU A 52 1.75 13.46 -4.49
CA LEU A 52 2.35 12.15 -4.71
C LEU A 52 1.97 11.51 -6.05
N ARG A 53 1.23 12.21 -6.92
CA ARG A 53 0.76 11.67 -8.21
C ARG A 53 1.79 11.72 -9.34
N MET A 54 2.89 12.45 -9.14
CA MET A 54 3.92 12.62 -10.17
C MET A 54 4.66 11.31 -10.44
N PRO A 55 5.08 11.04 -11.69
CA PRO A 55 5.93 9.90 -11.99
C PRO A 55 7.17 9.84 -11.11
N ASN A 56 7.51 8.65 -10.65
CA ASN A 56 8.58 8.37 -9.69
C ASN A 56 8.36 8.92 -8.27
N SER A 57 7.23 9.53 -7.95
CA SER A 57 6.89 9.80 -6.54
C SER A 57 6.81 8.50 -5.77
N GLU A 58 7.42 8.48 -4.59
CA GLU A 58 7.54 7.31 -3.73
C GLU A 58 6.67 7.50 -2.48
N PHE A 59 6.05 6.41 -2.04
CA PHE A 59 5.21 6.35 -0.85
C PHE A 59 5.03 4.90 -0.38
N TYR A 60 4.31 4.70 0.72
CA TYR A 60 3.92 3.37 1.18
C TYR A 60 2.44 3.14 0.90
N VAL A 61 2.09 1.90 0.57
CA VAL A 61 0.71 1.43 0.51
C VAL A 61 0.48 0.53 1.73
N LEU A 62 -0.55 0.86 2.51
CA LEU A 62 -0.98 0.05 3.64
C LEU A 62 -1.96 -1.02 3.15
N PHE A 63 -1.56 -2.28 3.29
CA PHE A 63 -2.40 -3.43 2.99
C PHE A 63 -2.90 -4.09 4.28
N LYS A 64 -4.12 -4.61 4.23
CA LYS A 64 -4.66 -5.52 5.25
C LYS A 64 -4.63 -6.96 4.72
N HIS A 65 -3.97 -7.85 5.46
CA HIS A 65 -3.92 -9.28 5.19
C HIS A 65 -4.96 -10.04 6.03
N PRO A 66 -5.47 -11.20 5.55
CA PRO A 66 -5.10 -11.90 4.30
C PRO A 66 -5.77 -11.37 3.02
N GLY A 67 -6.63 -10.33 3.08
CA GLY A 67 -7.43 -9.87 1.93
C GLY A 67 -6.71 -9.02 0.86
N ARG A 68 -5.47 -8.60 1.11
CA ARG A 68 -4.72 -7.63 0.27
C ARG A 68 -5.54 -6.37 -0.03
N GLU A 69 -6.36 -5.97 0.92
CA GLU A 69 -7.19 -4.78 0.78
C GLU A 69 -6.30 -3.54 0.93
N THR A 70 -6.28 -2.68 -0.08
CA THR A 70 -5.60 -1.39 -0.02
C THR A 70 -6.37 -0.47 0.92
N ILE A 71 -5.80 -0.20 2.09
CA ILE A 71 -6.45 0.62 3.11
C ILE A 71 -6.15 2.10 2.89
N ARG A 72 -4.87 2.44 2.69
CA ARG A 72 -4.42 3.84 2.64
C ARG A 72 -3.06 4.00 1.96
N ILE A 73 -2.84 5.18 1.37
CA ILE A 73 -1.53 5.67 0.92
C ILE A 73 -0.89 6.46 2.06
N LEU A 74 0.32 6.08 2.45
CA LEU A 74 1.08 6.67 3.55
C LEU A 74 2.32 7.38 3.00
N ARG A 75 2.60 8.59 3.49
CA ARG A 75 3.88 9.26 3.22
C ARG A 75 5.03 8.55 3.95
N HIS A 76 6.26 8.78 3.52
CA HIS A 76 7.45 8.14 4.12
C HIS A 76 7.59 8.35 5.62
N ASN A 77 7.22 9.54 6.12
CA ASN A 77 7.34 9.91 7.53
C ASN A 77 5.99 9.86 8.26
N GLU A 78 4.97 9.27 7.65
CA GLU A 78 3.64 9.20 8.23
C GLU A 78 3.52 8.01 9.18
N LEU A 79 3.21 8.30 10.45
CA LEU A 79 2.94 7.29 11.46
C LEU A 79 1.70 6.48 11.08
N CYS A 80 1.78 5.17 11.27
CA CYS A 80 0.71 4.22 11.01
C CYS A 80 0.47 3.46 12.31
N PRO A 81 -0.47 3.90 13.17
CA PRO A 81 -0.75 3.28 14.46
C PRO A 81 -1.05 1.77 14.37
N GLU A 82 -1.52 1.33 13.20
CA GLU A 82 -1.82 -0.08 12.89
C GLU A 82 -0.56 -0.97 12.85
N ILE A 83 0.63 -0.38 12.68
CA ILE A 83 1.92 -1.08 12.57
C ILE A 83 2.95 -0.54 13.58
N ASP A 84 2.97 0.76 13.82
CA ASP A 84 3.99 1.47 14.61
C ASP A 84 3.75 1.43 16.12
N THR A 85 3.09 0.40 16.64
CA THR A 85 2.73 0.29 18.06
C THR A 85 3.97 0.40 18.96
N ASN A 86 4.14 1.55 19.62
CA ASN A 86 5.09 1.87 20.70
C ASN A 86 6.48 1.22 20.63
N ASN A 87 7.40 1.86 19.89
CA ASN A 87 8.84 1.81 20.23
C ASN A 87 9.15 3.01 21.14
N ASP A 88 8.72 2.95 22.41
CA ASP A 88 9.28 3.77 23.50
C ASP A 88 10.26 2.93 24.30
#